data_AF-A0A8T6N593-F1
#
_entry.id   AF-A0A8T6N593-F1
#
_cell.length_a   1.000
_cell.length_b   1.000
_cell.length_c   1.000
_cell.angle_alpha   90.00
_cell.angle_beta   90.00
_cell.angle_gamma   90.00
#
_symmetry.space_group_name_H-M   'P 1'
#
loop_
_entity.id
_entity.type
_entity.pdbx_description
1 polymer ?
#
loop_
_entity_poly.entity_id
_entity_poly.type
_entity_poly.pdbx_seq_one_letter_code
_entity_poly.pdbx_strand_id
1 'polypeptide(L)'
;MLRYTRSTSIKEYAVSENSPLQNLTYNNFERTDGEGFSLQLGAIYAPGAHWRMSLSYDSPTWWQLNEESAESLSSSVLVDQGLDNYVMDPEVRNFYEPYRLRTPGQWNAGLAYVFGPQGLISASLSQKDYSSGAFNEDGSSFFNNANNTINQEYTQSMKLSLGGEYRFGPWRLRAGYWQEEQALKNTDLSDNFGMNYGIGFYGGGWAIDAAFVNTVTYDYSARYLLENQFSNELKSNSLIISLALDL
;
A
#
# COMPACT_ATOMS: atom_id res chain seq x y z
N MET A 1 -8.00 -13.24 6.40
CA MET A 1 -7.67 -12.76 7.75
C MET A 1 -6.60 -11.68 7.61
N LEU A 2 -6.87 -10.50 8.13
CA LEU A 2 -5.95 -9.36 8.22
C LEU A 2 -5.41 -9.30 9.66
N ARG A 3 -4.12 -9.08 9.80
CA ARG A 3 -3.50 -8.73 11.08
C ARG A 3 -2.50 -7.62 10.81
N TYR A 4 -2.77 -6.46 11.39
CA TYR A 4 -1.92 -5.29 11.29
C TYR A 4 -1.51 -4.84 12.69
N THR A 5 -0.26 -4.44 12.83
CA THR A 5 0.28 -3.91 14.08
C THR A 5 1.18 -2.75 13.74
N ARG A 6 0.95 -1.63 14.42
CA ARG A 6 1.73 -0.41 14.30
C ARG A 6 2.26 -0.03 15.66
N SER A 7 3.52 0.36 15.70
CA SER A 7 4.13 0.97 16.88
C SER A 7 4.80 2.26 16.44
N THR A 8 4.34 3.37 17.01
CA THR A 8 4.86 4.70 16.73
C THR A 8 5.57 5.19 17.99
N SER A 9 6.80 5.67 17.86
CA SER A 9 7.51 6.38 18.92
C SER A 9 7.92 7.75 18.42
N ILE A 10 7.40 8.79 19.06
CA ILE A 10 7.73 10.19 18.80
C ILE A 10 8.60 10.66 19.95
N LYS A 11 9.77 11.22 19.62
CA LYS A 11 10.69 11.81 20.59
C LYS A 11 10.92 13.26 20.25
N GLU A 12 10.64 14.13 21.21
CA GLU A 12 10.89 15.56 21.12
C GLU A 12 11.93 15.95 22.17
N TYR A 13 12.84 16.83 21.79
CA TYR A 13 13.89 17.34 22.66
C TYR A 13 13.71 18.83 22.84
N ALA A 14 14.19 19.34 23.98
CA ALA A 14 14.23 20.76 24.27
C ALA A 14 14.86 21.57 23.12
N VAL A 15 14.25 22.71 22.83
CA VAL A 15 14.75 23.67 21.84
C VAL A 15 15.89 24.52 22.41
N SER A 16 15.99 24.61 23.74
CA SER A 16 17.06 25.35 24.45
C SER A 16 17.38 24.71 25.81
N GLU A 17 18.58 24.95 26.32
CA GLU A 17 19.06 24.37 27.60
C GLU A 17 18.21 24.73 28.82
N ASN A 18 17.49 25.86 28.76
CA ASN A 18 16.63 26.35 29.85
C ASN A 18 15.15 26.00 29.66
N SER A 19 14.82 25.15 28.69
CA SER A 19 13.43 24.74 28.47
C SER A 19 12.94 23.92 29.67
N PRO A 20 11.76 24.23 30.25
CA PRO A 20 11.21 23.43 31.34
C PRO A 20 11.01 21.96 30.94
N LEU A 21 10.59 21.70 29.71
CA LEU A 21 10.50 20.35 29.14
C LEU A 21 11.77 20.04 28.34
N GLN A 22 12.53 19.05 28.79
CA GLN A 22 13.82 18.66 28.21
C GLN A 22 13.69 17.53 27.20
N ASN A 23 12.75 16.61 27.43
CA ASN A 23 12.43 15.50 26.53
C ASN A 23 10.97 15.11 26.70
N LEU A 24 10.32 14.74 25.61
CA LEU A 24 9.02 14.09 25.58
C LEU A 24 9.12 12.86 24.67
N THR A 25 8.76 11.68 25.18
CA THR A 25 8.61 10.48 24.37
C THR A 25 7.16 10.01 24.46
N TYR A 26 6.47 10.00 23.32
CA TYR A 26 5.14 9.43 23.18
C TYR A 26 5.25 8.12 22.40
N ASN A 27 4.72 7.04 22.96
CA ASN A 27 4.61 5.76 22.27
C ASN A 27 3.14 5.39 22.10
N ASN A 28 2.77 5.00 20.89
CA ASN A 28 1.45 4.50 20.56
C ASN A 28 1.58 3.12 19.90
N PHE A 29 0.83 2.16 20.41
CA PHE A 29 0.65 0.83 19.85
C PHE A 29 -0.77 0.70 19.35
N GLU A 30 -0.93 0.31 18.09
CA GLU A 30 -2.22 0.03 17.47
C GLU A 30 -2.19 -1.37 16.88
N ARG A 31 -3.27 -2.13 17.06
CA ARG A 31 -3.45 -3.42 16.43
C ARG A 31 -4.85 -3.53 15.86
N THR A 32 -4.91 -3.96 14.61
CA THR A 32 -6.16 -4.20 13.89
C THR A 32 -6.18 -5.64 13.41
N ASP A 33 -7.16 -6.41 13.87
CA ASP A 33 -7.44 -7.76 13.38
C ASP A 33 -8.74 -7.73 12.55
N GLY A 34 -8.75 -8.48 11.45
CA GLY A 34 -9.87 -8.41 10.52
C GLY A 34 -10.18 -9.72 9.79
N GLU A 35 -11.46 -9.91 9.51
CA GLU A 35 -11.95 -10.94 8.60
C GLU A 35 -12.62 -10.25 7.41
N GLY A 36 -12.38 -10.78 6.21
CA GLY A 36 -12.86 -10.14 5.01
C GLY A 36 -13.21 -11.14 3.93
N PHE A 37 -14.15 -10.74 3.08
CA PHE A 37 -14.62 -11.52 1.95
C PHE A 37 -14.55 -10.69 0.67
N SER A 38 -14.10 -11.33 -0.41
CA SER A 38 -14.12 -10.78 -1.76
C SER A 38 -14.28 -11.90 -2.78
N LEU A 39 -14.69 -11.53 -3.99
CA LEU A 39 -14.88 -12.43 -5.12
C LEU A 39 -14.13 -11.87 -6.33
N GLN A 40 -13.53 -12.77 -7.10
CA GLN A 40 -12.78 -12.43 -8.30
C GLN A 40 -13.30 -13.28 -9.44
N LEU A 41 -13.66 -12.65 -10.54
CA LEU A 41 -14.15 -13.33 -11.74
C LEU A 41 -13.37 -12.82 -12.94
N GLY A 42 -12.88 -13.72 -13.77
CA GLY A 42 -12.11 -13.36 -14.95
C GLY A 42 -12.28 -14.36 -16.08
N ALA A 43 -12.12 -13.86 -17.30
CA ALA A 43 -12.12 -14.66 -18.51
C ALA A 43 -10.92 -14.27 -19.37
N ILE A 44 -10.35 -15.28 -20.05
CA ILE A 44 -9.31 -15.09 -21.04
C ILE A 44 -9.81 -15.65 -22.36
N TYR A 45 -9.79 -14.82 -23.40
CA TYR A 45 -10.03 -15.23 -24.76
C TYR A 45 -8.70 -15.25 -25.54
N ALA A 46 -8.35 -16.39 -26.09
CA ALA A 46 -7.09 -16.59 -26.81
C ALA A 46 -7.36 -17.03 -28.27
N PRO A 47 -7.68 -16.08 -29.17
CA PRO A 47 -7.90 -16.42 -30.57
C PRO A 47 -6.58 -16.76 -31.26
N GLY A 48 -6.49 -17.98 -31.79
CA GLY A 48 -5.29 -18.48 -32.45
C GLY A 48 -4.12 -18.69 -31.47
N ALA A 49 -2.88 -18.68 -31.99
CA ALA A 49 -1.69 -18.97 -31.19
C ALA A 49 -1.10 -17.74 -30.49
N HIS A 50 -1.37 -16.54 -31.01
CA HIS A 50 -0.62 -15.33 -30.66
C HIS A 50 -1.37 -14.44 -29.67
N TRP A 51 -2.64 -14.14 -29.93
CA TRP A 51 -3.39 -13.17 -29.15
C TRP A 51 -3.95 -13.79 -27.88
N ARG A 52 -3.87 -13.04 -26.78
CA ARG A 52 -4.55 -13.31 -25.51
C ARG A 52 -5.19 -12.01 -25.04
N MET A 53 -6.48 -12.06 -24.73
CA MET A 53 -7.26 -10.95 -24.20
C MET A 53 -7.83 -11.39 -22.87
N SER A 54 -7.76 -10.54 -21.85
CA SER A 54 -8.30 -10.84 -20.54
C SER A 54 -9.22 -9.73 -20.07
N LEU A 55 -10.31 -10.12 -19.41
CA LEU A 55 -11.15 -9.22 -18.65
C LEU A 55 -11.38 -9.86 -17.28
N SER A 56 -11.15 -9.12 -16.21
CA SER A 56 -11.52 -9.55 -14.87
C SER A 56 -12.14 -8.42 -14.06
N TYR A 57 -12.89 -8.83 -13.06
CA TYR A 57 -13.47 -7.98 -12.04
C TYR A 57 -13.16 -8.55 -10.67
N ASP A 58 -12.51 -7.73 -9.86
CA ASP A 58 -12.30 -7.95 -8.45
C ASP A 58 -13.39 -7.19 -7.70
N SER A 59 -14.23 -7.90 -6.95
CA SER A 59 -15.28 -7.27 -6.15
C SER A 59 -14.66 -6.37 -5.07
N PRO A 60 -15.45 -5.45 -4.48
CA PRO A 60 -15.11 -4.88 -3.20
C PRO A 60 -14.73 -5.96 -2.19
N THR A 61 -13.86 -5.62 -1.24
CA THR A 61 -13.62 -6.48 -0.08
C THR A 61 -14.39 -5.91 1.10
N TRP A 62 -15.29 -6.73 1.66
CA TRP A 62 -16.04 -6.37 2.86
C TRP A 62 -15.32 -6.93 4.07
N TRP A 63 -14.82 -6.04 4.92
CA TRP A 63 -14.10 -6.36 6.13
C TRP A 63 -14.99 -6.16 7.36
N GLN A 64 -14.79 -7.02 8.36
CA GLN A 64 -15.13 -6.80 9.76
C GLN A 64 -13.82 -6.67 10.53
N LEU A 65 -13.62 -5.53 11.19
CA LEU A 65 -12.37 -5.14 11.85
C LEU A 65 -12.61 -4.96 13.34
N ASN A 66 -11.61 -5.37 14.12
CA ASN A 66 -11.51 -5.13 15.56
C ASN A 66 -10.19 -4.40 15.79
N GLU A 67 -10.23 -3.37 16.63
CA GLU A 67 -9.08 -2.51 16.88
C GLU A 67 -8.81 -2.39 18.37
N GLU A 68 -7.52 -2.43 18.72
CA GLU A 68 -7.04 -2.11 20.05
C GLU A 68 -5.89 -1.10 19.97
N SER A 69 -5.83 -0.21 20.98
CA SER A 69 -4.72 0.72 21.14
C SER A 69 -4.17 0.72 22.57
N ALA A 70 -2.89 1.05 22.71
CA ALA A 70 -2.24 1.30 23.98
C ALA A 70 -1.25 2.45 23.81
N GLU A 71 -1.25 3.38 24.76
CA GLU A 71 -0.43 4.59 24.71
C GLU A 71 0.38 4.75 25.98
N SER A 72 1.59 5.29 25.84
CA SER A 72 2.41 5.72 26.96
C SER A 72 3.09 7.04 26.65
N LEU A 73 3.28 7.85 27.69
CA LEU A 73 3.95 9.14 27.61
C LEU A 73 5.02 9.21 28.68
N SER A 74 6.25 9.56 28.32
CA SER A 74 7.29 9.89 29.28
C SER A 74 7.86 11.27 29.00
N SER A 75 8.18 12.01 30.05
CA SER A 75 8.76 13.34 29.95
C SER A 75 9.90 13.52 30.94
N SER A 76 10.85 14.36 30.55
CA SER A 76 11.90 14.84 31.43
C SER A 76 11.75 16.34 31.60
N VAL A 77 11.67 16.82 32.83
CA VAL A 77 11.42 18.23 33.16
C VAL A 77 12.60 18.78 33.95
N LEU A 78 13.07 19.97 33.57
CA LEU A 78 14.07 20.70 34.33
C LEU A 78 13.40 21.36 35.54
N VAL A 79 13.87 21.00 36.73
CA VAL A 79 13.49 21.58 38.01
C VAL A 79 14.73 22.18 38.68
N ASP A 80 14.55 23.05 39.66
CA ASP A 80 15.62 23.90 40.25
C ASP A 80 16.94 23.18 40.62
N GLN A 81 16.92 21.84 40.82
CA GLN A 81 18.08 21.04 41.21
C GLN A 81 18.50 19.96 40.20
N GLY A 82 17.89 19.89 39.02
CA GLY A 82 18.23 18.88 38.02
C GLY A 82 17.08 18.45 37.11
N LEU A 83 17.14 17.22 36.63
CA LEU A 83 16.21 16.68 35.64
C LEU A 83 15.33 15.60 36.29
N ASP A 84 14.03 15.87 36.40
CA ASP A 84 13.04 14.92 36.91
C ASP A 84 12.38 14.18 35.74
N ASN A 85 12.18 12.88 35.91
CA ASN A 85 11.55 12.03 34.90
C ASN A 85 10.16 11.60 35.35
N TYR A 86 9.18 11.77 34.46
CA TYR A 86 7.79 11.37 34.66
C TYR A 86 7.43 10.32 33.61
N VAL A 87 6.73 9.28 34.03
CA VAL A 87 6.22 8.23 33.15
C VAL A 87 4.73 8.05 33.42
N MET A 88 3.94 8.20 32.37
CA MET A 88 2.52 7.92 32.31
C MET A 88 2.34 6.73 31.37
N ASP A 89 2.42 5.53 31.94
CA ASP A 89 2.08 4.28 31.28
C ASP A 89 0.93 3.65 32.06
N PRO A 90 -0.33 3.86 31.64
CA PRO A 90 -1.48 3.32 32.35
C PRO A 90 -1.58 1.79 32.25
N GLU A 91 -0.78 1.13 31.39
CA GLU A 91 -0.89 -0.29 31.07
C GLU A 91 -2.32 -0.69 30.62
N VAL A 92 -3.09 0.27 30.11
CA VAL A 92 -4.47 0.07 29.65
C VAL A 92 -4.48 -0.18 28.14
N ARG A 93 -5.18 -1.24 27.73
CA ARG A 93 -5.58 -1.44 26.34
C ARG A 93 -7.00 -0.94 26.13
N ASN A 94 -7.16 -0.02 25.17
CA ASN A 94 -8.45 0.43 24.68
C ASN A 94 -8.91 -0.53 23.59
N PHE A 95 -10.13 -1.07 23.73
CA PHE A 95 -10.77 -1.89 22.71
C PHE A 95 -11.89 -1.07 22.09
N TYR A 96 -11.84 -0.88 20.78
CA TYR A 96 -12.87 -0.16 20.04
C TYR A 96 -14.01 -1.09 19.63
N GLU A 97 -15.19 -0.52 19.40
CA GLU A 97 -16.30 -1.27 18.84
C GLU A 97 -15.94 -1.83 17.46
N PRO A 98 -16.29 -3.09 17.15
CA PRO A 98 -16.02 -3.66 15.84
C PRO A 98 -16.71 -2.85 14.74
N TYR A 99 -15.99 -2.59 13.66
CA TYR A 99 -16.50 -1.83 12.52
C TYR A 99 -16.24 -2.56 11.20
N ARG A 100 -16.97 -2.16 10.17
CA ARG A 100 -16.92 -2.69 8.83
C ARG A 100 -16.27 -1.69 7.90
N LEU A 101 -15.46 -2.21 6.99
CA LEU A 101 -14.82 -1.43 5.94
C LEU A 101 -15.08 -2.13 4.61
N ARG A 102 -15.68 -1.42 3.66
CA ARG A 102 -15.72 -1.84 2.26
C ARG A 102 -14.57 -1.17 1.51
N THR A 103 -13.63 -1.94 0.99
CA THR A 103 -12.61 -1.42 0.06
C THR A 103 -13.13 -1.45 -1.37
N PRO A 104 -12.72 -0.50 -2.24
CA PRO A 104 -13.14 -0.46 -3.64
C PRO A 104 -12.84 -1.76 -4.41
N GLY A 105 -13.73 -2.10 -5.35
CA GLY A 105 -13.50 -3.13 -6.37
C GLY A 105 -12.67 -2.60 -7.55
N GLN A 106 -12.25 -3.49 -8.44
CA GLN A 106 -11.35 -3.18 -9.55
C GLN A 106 -11.73 -3.93 -10.83
N TRP A 107 -11.74 -3.22 -11.95
CA TRP A 107 -11.84 -3.81 -13.28
C TRP A 107 -10.45 -3.90 -13.90
N ASN A 108 -10.18 -5.00 -14.60
CA ASN A 108 -8.91 -5.22 -15.29
C ASN A 108 -9.17 -5.68 -16.71
N ALA A 109 -8.55 -5.01 -17.68
CA ALA A 109 -8.50 -5.43 -19.07
C ALA A 109 -7.05 -5.65 -19.49
N GLY A 110 -6.78 -6.71 -20.22
CA GLY A 110 -5.42 -7.06 -20.64
C GLY A 110 -5.38 -7.56 -22.08
N LEU A 111 -4.26 -7.28 -22.75
CA LEU A 111 -3.96 -7.73 -24.09
C LEU A 111 -2.50 -8.20 -24.12
N ALA A 112 -2.26 -9.37 -24.69
CA ALA A 112 -0.92 -9.86 -24.93
C ALA A 112 -0.80 -10.48 -26.33
N TYR A 113 0.38 -10.30 -26.92
CA TYR A 113 0.79 -10.95 -28.15
C TYR A 113 1.96 -11.88 -27.86
N VAL A 114 1.79 -13.16 -28.18
CA VAL A 114 2.76 -14.21 -27.87
C VAL A 114 3.45 -14.68 -29.13
N PHE A 115 4.78 -14.57 -29.13
CA PHE A 115 5.67 -14.97 -30.22
C PHE A 115 6.06 -16.45 -30.08
N GLY A 116 5.07 -17.31 -29.86
CA GLY A 116 5.28 -18.74 -29.61
C GLY A 116 6.21 -19.00 -28.41
N PRO A 117 7.25 -19.85 -28.54
CA PRO A 117 8.15 -20.16 -27.43
C PRO A 117 9.15 -19.03 -27.12
N GLN A 118 9.25 -18.00 -27.97
CA GLN A 118 10.29 -16.97 -27.88
C GLN A 118 9.94 -15.86 -26.89
N GLY A 119 8.67 -15.71 -26.50
CA GLY A 119 8.27 -14.68 -25.55
C GLY A 119 6.92 -14.03 -25.84
N LEU A 120 6.68 -12.88 -25.22
CA LEU A 120 5.45 -12.11 -25.35
C LEU A 120 5.66 -10.62 -25.09
N ILE A 121 4.73 -9.82 -25.60
CA ILE A 121 4.50 -8.44 -25.15
C ILE A 121 3.08 -8.32 -24.62
N SER A 122 2.86 -7.46 -23.65
CA SER A 122 1.58 -7.29 -22.97
C SER A 122 1.33 -5.85 -22.56
N ALA A 123 0.06 -5.49 -22.55
CA ALA A 123 -0.46 -4.26 -22.00
C ALA A 123 -1.71 -4.58 -21.16
N SER A 124 -1.87 -3.91 -20.02
CA SER A 124 -3.09 -4.00 -19.23
C SER A 124 -3.50 -2.63 -18.70
N LEU A 125 -4.81 -2.49 -18.50
CA LEU A 125 -5.45 -1.34 -17.91
C LEU A 125 -6.26 -1.82 -16.71
N SER A 126 -6.04 -1.22 -15.56
CA SER A 126 -6.83 -1.45 -14.36
C SER A 126 -7.55 -0.16 -13.97
N GLN A 127 -8.78 -0.28 -13.50
CA GLN A 127 -9.60 0.86 -13.08
C GLN A 127 -10.19 0.57 -11.70
N LYS A 128 -10.01 1.51 -10.78
CA LYS A 128 -10.50 1.41 -9.41
C LYS A 128 -11.09 2.73 -8.95
N ASP A 129 -12.31 2.69 -8.42
CA ASP A 129 -12.99 3.88 -7.89
C ASP A 129 -12.79 3.99 -6.38
N TYR A 130 -11.81 4.79 -5.95
CA TYR A 130 -11.49 4.93 -4.54
C TYR A 130 -12.59 5.63 -3.72
N SER A 131 -13.47 6.40 -4.38
CA SER A 131 -14.62 7.05 -3.72
C SER A 131 -15.67 6.06 -3.23
N SER A 132 -15.70 4.85 -3.80
CA SER A 132 -16.63 3.78 -3.41
C SER A 132 -16.29 3.10 -2.08
N GLY A 133 -15.14 3.44 -1.49
CA GLY A 133 -14.76 2.96 -0.16
C GLY A 133 -15.68 3.54 0.93
N ALA A 134 -16.04 2.72 1.92
CA ALA A 134 -16.92 3.17 2.99
C ALA A 134 -16.69 2.40 4.30
N PHE A 135 -16.78 3.10 5.42
CA PHE A 135 -16.92 2.54 6.75
C PHE A 135 -18.40 2.39 7.11
N ASN A 136 -18.77 1.32 7.81
CA ASN A 136 -20.10 1.09 8.42
C ASN A 136 -21.30 1.71 7.67
N GLU A 137 -21.83 0.98 6.69
CA GLU A 137 -23.02 1.39 5.93
C GLU A 137 -24.36 1.06 6.65
N ASP A 138 -24.35 0.84 7.97
CA ASP A 138 -25.55 0.56 8.78
C ASP A 138 -26.33 1.82 9.20
N GLY A 139 -25.84 3.01 8.85
CA GLY A 139 -26.48 4.28 9.20
C GLY A 139 -26.02 4.86 10.54
N SER A 140 -24.94 4.34 11.13
CA SER A 140 -24.30 4.99 12.29
C SER A 140 -23.76 6.38 11.91
N SER A 141 -24.13 7.41 12.67
CA SER A 141 -23.71 8.79 12.40
C SER A 141 -22.21 9.02 12.58
N PHE A 142 -21.54 8.10 13.28
CA PHE A 142 -20.12 8.18 13.61
C PHE A 142 -19.23 8.19 12.36
N PHE A 143 -19.52 7.34 11.37
CA PHE A 143 -18.71 7.21 10.16
C PHE A 143 -19.17 8.10 9.00
N ASN A 144 -20.28 8.83 9.14
CA ASN A 144 -20.79 9.70 8.08
C ASN A 144 -19.77 10.76 7.65
N ASN A 145 -19.05 11.35 8.60
CA ASN A 145 -18.02 12.34 8.26
C ASN A 145 -16.87 11.69 7.48
N ALA A 146 -16.34 10.56 7.96
CA ALA A 146 -15.28 9.81 7.28
C ALA A 146 -15.71 9.36 5.87
N ASN A 147 -16.93 8.85 5.71
CA ASN A 147 -17.47 8.46 4.40
C ASN A 147 -17.66 9.67 3.46
N ASN A 148 -18.11 10.80 3.99
CA ASN A 148 -18.20 12.03 3.20
C ASN A 148 -16.82 12.50 2.76
N THR A 149 -15.82 12.46 3.65
CA THR A 149 -14.43 12.75 3.30
C THR A 149 -13.93 11.81 2.22
N ILE A 150 -14.19 10.49 2.31
CA ILE A 150 -13.79 9.55 1.26
C ILE A 150 -14.40 9.94 -0.10
N ASN A 151 -15.70 10.21 -0.12
CA ASN A 151 -16.41 10.60 -1.34
C ASN A 151 -15.94 11.96 -1.90
N GLN A 152 -15.53 12.89 -1.04
CA GLN A 152 -15.09 14.22 -1.43
C GLN A 152 -13.66 14.21 -1.94
N GLU A 153 -12.76 13.52 -1.24
CA GLU A 153 -11.32 13.54 -1.48
C GLU A 153 -10.85 12.51 -2.51
N TYR A 154 -11.54 11.37 -2.66
CA TYR A 154 -11.09 10.31 -3.57
C TYR A 154 -11.93 10.21 -4.85
N THR A 155 -11.29 9.77 -5.93
CA THR A 155 -11.86 9.56 -7.26
C THR A 155 -11.39 8.25 -7.88
N GLN A 156 -11.84 7.98 -9.10
CA GLN A 156 -11.32 6.92 -9.92
C GLN A 156 -9.84 7.12 -10.25
N SER A 157 -9.07 6.04 -10.14
CA SER A 157 -7.68 5.95 -10.58
C SER A 157 -7.55 4.84 -11.62
N MET A 158 -6.79 5.13 -12.67
CA MET A 158 -6.46 4.20 -13.74
C MET A 158 -4.98 3.83 -13.69
N LYS A 159 -4.70 2.54 -13.91
CA LYS A 159 -3.34 2.00 -13.94
C LYS A 159 -3.06 1.35 -15.29
N LEU A 160 -2.10 1.88 -16.02
CA LEU A 160 -1.56 1.29 -17.23
C LEU A 160 -0.31 0.47 -16.88
N SER A 161 -0.22 -0.76 -17.39
CA SER A 161 0.99 -1.58 -17.28
C SER A 161 1.39 -2.11 -18.65
N LEU A 162 2.68 -2.04 -18.96
CA LEU A 162 3.30 -2.57 -20.17
C LEU A 162 4.41 -3.54 -19.76
N GLY A 163 4.52 -4.67 -20.45
CA GLY A 163 5.52 -5.66 -20.12
C GLY A 163 5.89 -6.55 -21.29
N GLY A 164 7.11 -7.06 -21.25
CA GLY A 164 7.62 -8.00 -22.25
C GLY A 164 8.48 -9.08 -21.61
N GLU A 165 8.43 -10.26 -22.21
CA GLU A 165 9.32 -11.37 -21.90
C GLU A 165 9.98 -11.85 -23.20
N TYR A 166 11.29 -12.06 -23.15
CA TYR A 166 12.07 -12.65 -24.23
C TYR A 166 12.81 -13.88 -23.71
N ARG A 167 12.72 -14.99 -24.44
CA ARG A 167 13.32 -16.28 -24.09
C ARG A 167 14.37 -16.65 -25.12
N PHE A 168 15.57 -16.94 -24.65
CA PHE A 168 16.68 -17.41 -25.48
C PHE A 168 17.43 -18.54 -24.81
N GLY A 169 17.23 -19.77 -25.30
CA GLY A 169 17.75 -20.97 -24.67
C GLY A 169 17.26 -21.11 -23.22
N PRO A 170 18.15 -21.27 -22.23
CA PRO A 170 17.76 -21.34 -20.82
C PRO A 170 17.43 -19.97 -20.21
N TRP A 171 17.76 -18.87 -20.91
CA TRP A 171 17.61 -17.51 -20.38
C TRP A 171 16.21 -16.95 -20.63
N ARG A 172 15.70 -16.21 -19.65
CA ARG A 172 14.47 -15.45 -19.72
C ARG A 172 14.76 -14.02 -19.31
N LEU A 173 14.48 -13.06 -20.17
CA LEU A 173 14.62 -11.64 -19.90
C LEU A 173 13.24 -11.03 -19.81
N ARG A 174 13.02 -10.20 -18.79
CA ARG A 174 11.75 -9.51 -18.55
C ARG A 174 12.01 -8.03 -18.34
N ALA A 175 11.11 -7.22 -18.88
CA ALA A 175 11.09 -5.79 -18.59
C ALA A 175 9.63 -5.34 -18.53
N GLY A 176 9.37 -4.35 -17.68
CA GLY A 176 8.03 -3.80 -17.52
C GLY A 176 8.04 -2.38 -17.00
N TYR A 177 6.95 -1.70 -17.28
CA TYR A 177 6.65 -0.33 -16.86
C TYR A 177 5.20 -0.26 -16.44
N TRP A 178 4.90 0.48 -15.38
CA TRP A 178 3.53 0.83 -15.03
C TRP A 178 3.45 2.28 -14.58
N GLN A 179 2.28 2.86 -14.80
CA GLN A 179 1.89 4.19 -14.33
C GLN A 179 0.48 4.10 -13.76
N GLU A 180 0.25 4.79 -12.65
CA GLU A 180 -1.03 4.80 -11.93
C GLU A 180 -1.38 6.23 -11.55
N GLU A 181 -2.56 6.66 -12.00
CA GLU A 181 -3.12 7.97 -11.70
C GLU A 181 -3.37 8.13 -10.19
N GLN A 182 -3.22 9.35 -9.70
CA GLN A 182 -3.56 9.65 -8.31
C GLN A 182 -5.06 9.48 -8.05
N ALA A 183 -5.37 8.85 -6.93
CA ALA A 183 -6.76 8.65 -6.51
C ALA A 183 -7.33 9.86 -5.75
N LEU A 184 -6.51 10.85 -5.39
CA LEU A 184 -6.93 12.08 -4.70
C LEU A 184 -7.44 13.12 -5.71
N LYS A 185 -8.53 13.81 -5.38
CA LYS A 185 -9.06 14.92 -6.18
C LYS A 185 -8.26 16.19 -5.96
N ASN A 186 -8.23 17.04 -6.98
CA ASN A 186 -7.70 18.41 -6.90
C ASN A 186 -6.28 18.50 -6.31
N THR A 187 -5.45 17.50 -6.62
CA THR A 187 -4.06 17.44 -6.18
C THR A 187 -3.12 17.77 -7.34
N ASP A 188 -2.00 18.40 -7.02
CA ASP A 188 -0.88 18.61 -7.94
C ASP A 188 0.15 17.45 -7.88
N LEU A 189 -0.19 16.33 -7.24
CA LEU A 189 0.66 15.15 -7.17
C LEU A 189 0.80 14.51 -8.56
N SER A 190 2.04 14.21 -8.94
CA SER A 190 2.34 13.43 -10.13
C SER A 190 1.86 11.98 -9.99
N ASP A 191 1.60 11.32 -11.11
CA ASP A 191 1.24 9.90 -11.14
C ASP A 191 2.37 9.03 -10.57
N ASN A 192 1.96 7.94 -9.92
CA ASN A 192 2.89 6.93 -9.46
C ASN A 192 3.39 6.12 -10.66
N PHE A 193 4.65 5.73 -10.66
CA PHE A 193 5.17 4.86 -11.72
C PHE A 193 6.22 3.89 -11.20
N GLY A 194 6.46 2.83 -11.96
CA GLY A 194 7.52 1.89 -11.66
C GLY A 194 8.05 1.18 -12.88
N MET A 195 9.33 0.80 -12.78
CA MET A 195 10.05 0.04 -13.79
C MET A 195 10.57 -1.24 -13.18
N ASN A 196 10.49 -2.34 -13.93
CA ASN A 196 11.04 -3.61 -13.50
C ASN A 196 11.87 -4.25 -14.61
N TYR A 197 12.94 -4.91 -14.19
CA TYR A 197 13.84 -5.68 -15.04
C TYR A 197 14.12 -7.02 -14.37
N GLY A 198 14.01 -8.09 -15.14
CA GLY A 198 14.21 -9.45 -14.62
C GLY A 198 15.08 -10.28 -15.55
N ILE A 199 15.90 -11.13 -14.95
CA ILE A 199 16.65 -12.18 -15.63
C ILE A 199 16.42 -13.50 -14.91
N GLY A 200 16.12 -14.53 -15.68
CA GLY A 200 15.94 -15.89 -15.21
C GLY A 200 16.81 -16.86 -15.99
N PHE A 201 17.27 -17.91 -15.33
CA PHE A 201 17.96 -19.04 -15.93
C PHE A 201 17.26 -20.34 -15.56
N TYR A 202 16.94 -21.16 -16.56
CA TYR A 202 16.28 -22.45 -16.38
C TYR A 202 17.22 -23.60 -16.75
N GLY A 203 17.61 -24.39 -15.74
CA GLY A 203 18.62 -25.44 -15.86
C GLY A 203 18.06 -26.86 -16.03
N GLY A 204 16.77 -27.03 -16.31
CA GLY A 204 16.15 -28.35 -16.52
C GLY A 204 16.00 -29.16 -15.23
N GLY A 205 15.17 -28.67 -14.30
CA GLY A 205 14.98 -29.23 -12.95
C GLY A 205 15.27 -28.20 -11.85
N TRP A 206 15.81 -27.04 -12.22
CA TRP A 206 15.97 -25.90 -11.33
C TRP A 206 15.84 -24.58 -12.11
N ALA A 207 15.49 -23.51 -11.41
CA ALA A 207 15.43 -22.16 -11.96
C ALA A 207 15.97 -21.14 -10.95
N ILE A 208 16.71 -20.15 -11.44
CA ILE A 208 17.07 -18.96 -10.66
C ILE A 208 16.51 -17.75 -11.38
N ASP A 209 15.82 -16.88 -10.66
CA ASP A 209 15.35 -15.60 -11.17
C ASP A 209 15.84 -14.47 -10.26
N ALA A 210 16.22 -13.36 -10.88
CA ALA A 210 16.54 -12.11 -10.21
C ALA A 210 15.72 -10.99 -10.85
N ALA A 211 15.14 -10.12 -10.03
CA ALA A 211 14.37 -8.97 -10.47
C ALA A 211 14.78 -7.72 -9.72
N PHE A 212 14.97 -6.64 -10.46
CA PHE A 212 15.13 -5.30 -9.93
C PHE A 212 13.86 -4.50 -10.19
N VAL A 213 13.30 -3.90 -9.15
CA VAL A 213 12.08 -3.09 -9.21
C VAL A 213 12.38 -1.72 -8.66
N ASN A 214 12.19 -0.70 -9.48
CA ASN A 214 12.20 0.69 -9.07
C ASN A 214 10.75 1.21 -9.07
N THR A 215 10.36 1.90 -8.02
CA THR A 215 9.03 2.50 -7.88
C THR A 215 9.16 3.90 -7.33
N VAL A 216 8.45 4.83 -7.94
CA VAL A 216 8.33 6.21 -7.50
C VAL A 216 6.87 6.46 -7.19
N THR A 217 6.58 6.81 -5.94
CA THR A 217 5.23 7.19 -5.50
C THR A 217 5.22 8.60 -4.95
N TYR A 218 4.14 9.30 -5.20
CA TYR A 218 3.89 10.65 -4.72
C TYR A 218 2.75 10.63 -3.71
N ASP A 219 2.98 11.23 -2.55
CA ASP A 219 1.97 11.36 -1.49
C ASP A 219 2.00 12.76 -0.85
N TYR A 220 0.94 13.08 -0.11
CA TYR A 220 0.99 14.16 0.87
C TYR A 220 1.23 13.58 2.26
N SER A 221 2.08 14.25 3.03
CA SER A 221 2.21 14.00 4.46
C SER A 221 2.02 15.30 5.24
N ALA A 222 1.36 15.18 6.40
CA ALA A 222 1.24 16.23 7.40
C ALA A 222 1.86 15.74 8.71
N ARG A 223 2.71 16.57 9.36
CA ARG A 223 3.31 16.19 10.65
C ARG A 223 2.46 16.58 11.86
N TYR A 224 1.62 17.62 11.74
CA TYR A 224 0.83 18.15 12.86
C TYR A 224 -0.55 18.68 12.44
N LEU A 225 -0.61 19.53 11.40
CA LEU A 225 -1.85 20.10 10.86
C LEU A 225 -1.94 19.84 9.36
N LEU A 226 -3.16 19.64 8.85
CA LEU A 226 -3.42 19.49 7.41
C LEU A 226 -2.90 20.68 6.60
N GLU A 227 -2.91 21.88 7.17
CA GLU A 227 -2.43 23.11 6.53
C GLU A 227 -0.91 23.11 6.28
N ASN A 228 -0.16 22.23 6.97
CA ASN A 228 1.29 22.05 6.82
C ASN A 228 1.63 20.82 5.99
N GLN A 229 0.75 20.44 5.06
CA GLN A 229 1.02 19.35 4.12
C GLN A 229 2.14 19.72 3.14
N PHE A 230 3.00 18.76 2.89
CA PHE A 230 4.01 18.82 1.84
C PHE A 230 3.91 17.56 1.00
N SER A 231 4.18 17.70 -0.30
CA SER A 231 4.28 16.56 -1.19
C SER A 231 5.61 15.85 -0.97
N ASN A 232 5.57 14.52 -0.99
CA ASN A 232 6.77 13.69 -0.95
C ASN A 232 6.91 12.93 -2.25
N GLU A 233 8.18 12.69 -2.61
CA GLU A 233 8.57 11.74 -3.61
C GLU A 233 9.27 10.58 -2.90
N LEU A 234 8.62 9.41 -2.89
CA LEU A 234 9.16 8.20 -2.30
C LEU A 234 9.73 7.32 -3.40
N LYS A 235 11.04 7.05 -3.32
CA LYS A 235 11.74 6.14 -4.23
C LYS A 235 12.04 4.83 -3.53
N SER A 236 11.45 3.74 -4.02
CA SER A 236 11.73 2.38 -3.57
C SER A 236 12.54 1.63 -4.63
N ASN A 237 13.60 0.96 -4.18
CA ASN A 237 14.40 0.05 -4.99
C ASN A 237 14.43 -1.31 -4.32
N SER A 238 13.96 -2.33 -5.02
CA SER A 238 13.91 -3.70 -4.51
C SER A 238 14.69 -4.64 -5.42
N LEU A 239 15.54 -5.46 -4.83
CA LEU A 239 16.17 -6.62 -5.48
C LEU A 239 15.52 -7.88 -4.92
N ILE A 240 14.95 -8.69 -5.81
CA ILE A 240 14.28 -9.94 -5.49
C ILE A 240 15.06 -11.06 -6.16
N ILE A 241 15.38 -12.12 -5.43
CA ILE A 241 16.04 -13.32 -5.95
C ILE A 241 15.23 -14.53 -5.51
N SER A 242 14.94 -15.44 -6.44
CA SER A 242 14.25 -16.69 -6.18
C SER A 242 14.98 -17.88 -6.77
N LEU A 243 14.97 -19.00 -6.07
CA LEU A 243 15.45 -20.31 -6.51
C LEU A 243 14.29 -21.30 -6.48
N ALA A 244 14.09 -22.03 -7.57
CA ALA A 244 13.15 -23.13 -7.68
C ALA A 244 13.90 -24.43 -7.99
N LEU A 245 13.44 -25.53 -7.40
CA LEU A 245 13.94 -26.89 -7.60
C LEU A 245 12.73 -27.79 -7.88
N ASP A 246 12.72 -28.48 -9.01
CA ASP A 246 11.80 -29.58 -9.25
C ASP A 246 12.42 -30.84 -8.62
N LEU A 247 11.74 -31.39 -7.60
CA LEU A 247 12.11 -32.62 -6.90
C LEU A 247 11.47 -33.84 -7.57
#